data_AF-A0A4P5WI83-F1
#
_entry.id   AF-A0A4P5WI83-F1
#
_cell.length_a   1.000
_cell.length_b   1.000
_cell.length_c   1.000
_cell.angle_alpha   90.00
_cell.angle_beta   90.00
_cell.angle_gamma   90.00
#
_symmetry.space_group_name_H-M   'P 1'
#
loop_
_entity.id
_entity.type
_entity.pdbx_description
1 polymer ?
#
loop_
_entity_poly.entity_id
_entity_poly.type
_entity_poly.pdbx_seq_one_letter_code
_entity_poly.pdbx_strand_id
1 'polypeptide(L)' 'MNLELTKQGFDLGNLYLSRPNTGALVGRQPFGGHGLSGVGATAGGGECLMQFVVAPVVSEQTLHRGFAPPK' A
#
# COMPACT_ATOMS: atom_id res chain seq x y z
N MET A 1 25.53 13.95 5.15
CA MET A 1 25.99 12.57 5.40
C MET A 1 25.00 11.77 6.26
N ASN A 2 24.39 12.33 7.31
CA ASN A 2 23.54 11.54 8.22
C ASN A 2 22.11 11.23 7.71
N LEU A 3 21.55 12.04 6.80
CA LEU A 3 20.17 11.84 6.32
C LEU A 3 19.98 10.51 5.57
N GLU A 4 20.98 10.08 4.82
CA GLU A 4 20.93 8.79 4.11
C GLU A 4 20.98 7.60 5.07
N LEU A 5 21.77 7.71 6.14
CA LEU A 5 21.80 6.72 7.21
C LEU A 5 20.43 6.63 7.92
N THR A 6 19.77 7.76 8.15
CA THR A 6 18.44 7.80 8.75
C THR A 6 17.38 7.12 7.87
N LYS A 7 17.43 7.31 6.55
CA LYS A 7 16.46 6.67 5.63
C LYS A 7 16.56 5.14 5.64
N GLN A 8 17.75 4.60 5.89
CA GLN A 8 18.02 3.17 5.83
C GLN A 8 17.98 2.49 7.21
N GLY A 9 18.27 3.23 8.29
CA GLY A 9 18.49 2.66 9.62
C GLY A 9 17.28 2.65 10.55
N PHE A 10 16.18 3.34 10.18
CA PHE A 10 14.98 3.42 11.01
C PHE A 10 13.82 2.63 10.40
N ASP A 11 13.29 1.69 11.17
CA ASP A 11 12.07 0.96 10.84
C ASP A 11 10.85 1.74 11.34
N LEU A 12 10.30 2.58 10.47
CA LEU A 12 9.20 3.50 10.76
C LEU A 12 8.20 3.50 9.60
N GLY A 13 6.92 3.73 9.92
CA GLY A 13 5.87 3.89 8.90
C GLY A 13 5.98 5.20 8.12
N ASN A 14 6.33 6.29 8.80
CA ASN A 14 6.50 7.61 8.19
C ASN A 14 7.76 8.30 8.71
N LEU A 15 8.67 8.67 7.80
CA LEU A 15 9.88 9.43 8.12
C LEU A 15 9.79 10.84 7.55
N TYR A 16 9.98 11.84 8.41
CA TYR A 16 10.00 13.26 8.05
C TYR A 16 11.37 13.84 8.39
N LEU A 17 12.03 14.46 7.41
CA LEU A 17 13.37 15.03 7.56
C LEU A 17 13.29 16.56 7.48
N SER A 18 13.96 17.24 8.42
CA SER A 18 14.02 18.71 8.51
C SER A 18 12.66 19.42 8.55
N ARG A 19 11.63 18.74 9.08
CA ARG A 19 10.28 19.27 9.28
C ARG A 19 9.57 18.52 10.43
N PRO A 20 8.48 19.07 10.99
CA PRO A 20 7.66 18.35 11.97
C PRO A 20 7.11 17.03 11.42
N ASN A 21 6.87 16.07 12.32
CA ASN A 21 6.43 14.70 12.01
C ASN A 21 4.91 14.48 12.11
N THR A 22 4.14 15.54 12.32
CA THR A 22 2.67 15.53 12.41
C THR A 22 2.03 16.20 11.19
N GLY A 23 0.70 16.07 11.05
CA GLY A 23 -0.05 16.73 9.97
C GLY A 23 0.11 16.04 8.62
N ALA A 24 0.07 14.70 8.60
CA ALA A 24 0.10 13.93 7.37
C ALA A 24 -1.08 14.29 6.45
N LEU A 25 -0.79 14.55 5.17
CA LEU A 25 -1.81 14.91 4.18
C LEU A 25 -2.25 13.69 3.37
N VAL A 26 -3.57 13.47 3.29
CA VAL A 26 -4.20 12.44 2.45
C VAL A 26 -3.71 12.56 0.99
N GLY A 27 -3.38 11.43 0.38
CA GLY A 27 -2.90 11.35 -1.00
C GLY A 27 -1.45 11.81 -1.21
N ARG A 28 -0.79 12.42 -0.21
CA ARG A 28 0.63 12.81 -0.28
C ARG A 28 1.52 12.01 0.65
N GLN A 29 1.04 11.79 1.87
CA GLN A 29 1.74 11.07 2.93
C GLN A 29 0.79 10.01 3.48
N PRO A 30 0.62 8.86 2.79
CA PRO A 30 -0.10 7.73 3.35
C PRO A 30 0.41 7.46 4.76
N PHE A 31 -0.48 7.46 5.74
CA PHE A 31 -0.09 7.49 7.16
C PHE A 31 -0.46 6.19 7.84
N GLY A 32 0.49 5.56 8.51
CA GLY A 32 0.32 4.26 9.15
C GLY A 32 1.68 3.60 9.39
N GLY A 33 1.72 2.60 10.27
CA GLY A 33 2.96 1.92 10.64
C GLY A 33 2.76 0.43 10.90
N HIS A 34 3.84 -0.22 11.35
CA HIS A 34 3.96 -1.66 11.53
C HIS A 34 4.24 -2.02 13.00
N GLY A 35 4.22 -3.32 13.32
CA GLY A 35 4.50 -3.83 14.67
C GLY A 35 3.42 -3.42 15.67
N LEU A 36 3.82 -2.86 16.82
CA LEU A 36 2.86 -2.34 17.81
C LEU A 36 2.18 -1.03 17.36
N SER A 37 2.66 -0.40 16.28
CA SER A 37 2.07 0.84 15.76
C SER A 37 0.93 0.59 14.77
N GLY A 38 0.74 -0.65 14.31
CA GLY A 38 -0.30 -0.99 13.35
C GLY A 38 0.02 -2.24 12.53
N VAL A 39 -0.91 -2.57 11.63
CA VAL A 39 -0.86 -3.79 10.80
C VAL A 39 -0.15 -3.59 9.45
N GLY A 40 0.46 -2.43 9.22
CA GLY A 40 1.13 -2.07 7.96
C GLY A 40 0.22 -1.50 6.87
N ALA A 41 -1.09 -1.53 7.08
CA ALA A 41 -2.01 -0.76 6.25
C ALA A 41 -1.83 0.74 6.50
N THR A 42 -1.83 1.53 5.42
CA THR A 42 -1.74 3.00 5.51
C THR A 42 -3.08 3.64 5.15
N ALA A 43 -3.49 4.62 5.96
CA ALA A 43 -4.67 5.42 5.70
C ALA A 43 -4.36 6.55 4.72
N GLY A 44 -5.34 6.91 3.88
CA GLY A 44 -5.21 8.03 2.93
C GLY A 44 -4.22 7.78 1.78
N GLY A 45 -3.69 6.56 1.63
CA GLY A 45 -2.98 6.09 0.44
C GLY A 45 -3.89 5.33 -0.52
N GLY A 46 -3.39 5.06 -1.73
CA GLY A 46 -4.16 4.38 -2.78
C GLY A 46 -4.63 2.96 -2.39
N GLU A 47 -3.87 2.28 -1.54
CA GLU A 47 -4.17 0.91 -1.11
C GLU A 47 -5.08 0.83 0.13
N CYS A 48 -5.42 1.98 0.74
CA CYS A 48 -6.23 2.02 1.96
C CYS A 48 -7.56 1.27 1.78
N LEU A 49 -8.23 1.43 0.64
CA LEU A 49 -9.53 0.83 0.39
C LEU A 49 -9.45 -0.69 0.17
N MET A 50 -8.30 -1.20 -0.30
CA MET A 50 -8.12 -2.63 -0.55
C MET A 50 -8.22 -3.47 0.72
N GLN A 51 -8.01 -2.86 1.89
CA GLN A 51 -8.16 -3.50 3.20
C GLN A 51 -9.62 -3.81 3.57
N PHE A 52 -10.58 -3.17 2.91
CA PHE A 52 -12.01 -3.28 3.22
C PHE A 52 -12.80 -4.04 2.17
N VAL A 53 -12.13 -4.58 1.14
CA VAL A 53 -12.77 -5.31 0.05
C VAL A 53 -12.14 -6.68 -0.10
N VAL A 54 -12.92 -7.64 -0.59
CA VAL A 54 -12.43 -8.95 -0.99
C VAL A 54 -12.45 -8.99 -2.51
N ALA A 55 -11.31 -9.27 -3.14
CA ALA A 55 -11.24 -9.41 -4.59
C ALA A 55 -11.77 -10.80 -5.00
N PRO A 56 -12.91 -10.89 -5.72
CA PRO A 56 -13.33 -12.16 -6.29
C PRO A 56 -12.45 -12.51 -7.49
N VAL A 57 -12.24 -13.81 -7.70
CA VAL A 57 -11.60 -14.33 -8.91
C VAL A 57 -12.66 -15.09 -9.70
N VAL A 58 -12.84 -14.71 -10.97
CA VAL A 58 -13.77 -15.37 -11.89
C VAL A 58 -12.95 -16.04 -12.98
N SER A 59 -13.16 -17.34 -13.17
CA SER A 59 -12.55 -18.13 -14.23
C SER A 59 -13.67 -18.80 -15.03
N GLU A 60 -13.67 -18.60 -16.34
CA GLU A 60 -14.67 -19.15 -17.25
C GLU A 60 -13.97 -20.01 -18.31
N GLN A 61 -14.43 -21.25 -18.48
CA GLN A 61 -13.99 -22.09 -19.59
C GLN A 61 -14.69 -21.63 -20.87
N THR A 62 -13.97 -20.90 -21.71
CA THR A 62 -14.48 -20.40 -23.01
C THR A 62 -14.36 -21.42 -24.14
N LEU A 63 -13.69 -22.56 -23.90
CA LEU A 63 -13.54 -23.66 -24.85
C LEU A 63 -14.86 -24.44 -24.97
N HIS A 64 -15.49 -24.33 -26.14
CA HIS A 64 -16.66 -25.13 -26.51
C HIS A 64 -16.46 -25.74 -27.90
N ARG A 65 -16.57 -27.08 -28.01
CA ARG A 65 -16.39 -27.84 -29.27
C ARG A 65 -15.07 -27.53 -30.02
N GLY A 66 -13.97 -27.36 -29.28
CA GLY A 66 -12.64 -27.09 -29.85
C GLY A 66 -12.44 -25.65 -30.35
N PHE A 67 -13.40 -24.77 -30.14
CA PHE A 67 -13.30 -23.35 -30.44
C PHE A 67 -13.32 -22.53 -29.15
N ALA A 68 -12.44 -21.54 -29.06
CA ALA A 68 -12.52 -20.45 -28.09
C ALA A 68 -12.41 -19.13 -28.86
N PRO A 69 -13.19 -18.10 -28.50
CA PRO A 69 -13.10 -16.80 -29.14
C PRO A 69 -11.69 -16.20 -28.97
N PRO A 70 -11.19 -15.42 -29.96
CA PRO A 70 -9.94 -14.69 -29.80
C PRO A 70 -10.05 -13.68 -28.66
N LYS A 71 -8.91 -13.40 -28.01
CA LYS A 71 -8.81 -12.40 -26.94
C LYS A 71 -9.05 -10.98 -27.46
#